data_AF-A0AAF3J7L0-F1
#
_entry.id   AF-A0AAF3J7L0-F1
#
_cell.length_a   1.000
_cell.length_b   1.000
_cell.length_c   1.000
_cell.angle_alpha   90.00
_cell.angle_beta   90.00
_cell.angle_gamma   90.00
#
_symmetry.space_group_name_H-M   'P 1'
#
loop_
_entity.id
_entity.type
_entity.pdbx_description
1 polymer ?
#
loop_
_entity_poly.entity_id
_entity_poly.type
_entity_poly.pdbx_seq_one_letter_code
_entity_poly.pdbx_strand_id
1 'polypeptide(L)'
;MDPRVAFDCQKFEAQCTLCLPFDDVLRILAACALLKNLMFYETEDGVDIENLNDMEDAAFLLGLSALSLFKKLIARSVIVHKEEATGIKTLSIARMERDHLVASLHSRLVQMVIRRTNALFELGSSNDSEDGSVNDDSGSFWDNL
;
A
#
# COMPACT_ATOMS: atom_id res chain seq x y z
N MET A 1 10.50 -12.09 -19.48
CA MET A 1 10.29 -11.42 -18.18
C MET A 1 11.56 -10.65 -17.89
N ASP A 2 11.57 -9.35 -18.18
CA ASP A 2 12.76 -8.49 -18.11
C ASP A 2 12.97 -7.99 -16.66
N PRO A 3 14.14 -8.23 -16.03
CA PRO A 3 14.42 -7.86 -14.64
C PRO A 3 14.51 -6.34 -14.38
N ARG A 4 14.41 -5.49 -15.40
CA ARG A 4 14.49 -4.02 -15.26
C ARG A 4 13.22 -3.37 -14.74
N VAL A 5 12.07 -4.05 -14.80
CA VAL A 5 10.78 -3.51 -14.32
C VAL A 5 10.65 -3.63 -12.79
N ALA A 6 11.52 -4.41 -12.13
CA ALA A 6 11.48 -4.64 -10.69
C ALA A 6 12.12 -3.52 -9.84
N PHE A 7 12.82 -2.56 -10.44
CA PHE A 7 13.73 -1.65 -9.71
C PHE A 7 13.06 -0.40 -9.10
N ASP A 8 11.79 -0.10 -9.42
CA ASP A 8 11.10 1.10 -8.92
C ASP A 8 10.00 0.83 -7.88
N CYS A 9 9.62 -0.43 -7.67
CA CYS A 9 8.63 -0.78 -6.64
C CYS A 9 9.24 -0.62 -5.23
N GLN A 10 10.50 -0.98 -5.06
CA GLN A 10 11.18 -1.03 -3.75
C GLN A 10 11.45 0.36 -3.14
N LYS A 11 11.56 1.41 -3.97
CA LYS A 11 11.82 2.78 -3.49
C LYS A 11 10.54 3.52 -3.09
N PHE A 12 9.39 3.11 -3.62
CA PHE A 12 8.08 3.67 -3.26
C PHE A 12 7.50 3.03 -1.99
N GLU A 13 7.92 1.80 -1.67
CA GLU A 13 7.59 1.11 -0.40
C GLU A 13 8.18 1.79 0.85
N ALA A 14 9.13 2.72 0.67
CA ALA A 14 9.86 3.35 1.77
C ALA A 14 9.16 4.58 2.39
N GLN A 15 8.10 5.12 1.78
CA GLN A 15 7.46 6.37 2.23
C GLN A 15 6.05 6.17 2.81
N CYS A 16 5.82 5.07 3.52
CA CYS A 16 4.64 4.89 4.37
C CYS A 16 5.08 4.34 5.72
N THR A 17 5.99 5.06 6.37
CA THR A 17 6.04 5.02 7.83
C THR A 17 4.73 5.65 8.29
N LEU A 18 3.99 4.99 9.18
CA LEU A 18 3.45 5.60 10.39
C LEU A 18 2.52 4.60 11.11
N CYS A 19 2.60 4.66 12.43
CA CYS A 19 1.84 3.88 13.39
C CYS A 19 0.35 4.23 13.30
N LEU A 20 -0.40 3.60 12.39
CA LEU A 20 -1.77 3.97 11.98
C LEU A 20 -2.75 4.25 13.14
N PRO A 21 -3.09 5.51 13.42
CA PRO A 21 -4.45 5.89 13.83
C PRO A 21 -5.45 5.54 12.71
N PHE A 22 -6.71 5.30 13.06
CA PHE A 22 -7.80 5.04 12.10
C PHE A 22 -7.91 6.12 11.01
N ASP A 23 -7.53 7.36 11.35
CA ASP A 23 -7.46 8.51 10.44
C ASP A 23 -6.51 8.27 9.24
N ASP A 24 -5.39 7.58 9.44
CA ASP A 24 -4.44 7.30 8.37
C ASP A 24 -4.98 6.25 7.38
N VAL A 25 -5.76 5.29 7.88
CA VAL A 25 -6.46 4.29 7.05
C VAL A 25 -7.47 4.99 6.14
N LEU A 26 -8.26 5.91 6.71
CA LEU A 26 -9.22 6.70 5.95
C LEU A 26 -8.53 7.61 4.92
N ARG A 27 -7.41 8.24 5.30
CA ARG A 27 -6.62 9.07 4.39
C ARG A 27 -6.14 8.30 3.16
N ILE A 28 -5.63 7.08 3.35
CA ILE A 28 -5.19 6.21 2.25
C ILE A 28 -6.38 5.77 1.38
N LEU A 29 -7.52 5.43 1.98
CA LEU A 29 -8.73 5.05 1.23
C LEU A 29 -9.28 6.23 0.41
N ALA A 30 -9.29 7.43 0.97
CA ALA A 30 -9.69 8.65 0.27
C ALA A 30 -8.77 8.94 -0.92
N ALA A 31 -7.44 8.82 -0.73
CA ALA A 31 -6.48 8.95 -1.82
C ALA A 31 -6.73 7.92 -2.93
N CYS A 32 -6.98 6.65 -2.58
CA CYS A 32 -7.32 5.61 -3.54
C CYS A 32 -8.60 5.90 -4.34
N ALA A 33 -9.61 6.51 -3.70
CA ALA A 33 -10.86 6.88 -4.36
C ALA A 33 -10.64 8.01 -5.38
N LEU A 34 -9.89 9.05 -5.01
CA LEU A 34 -9.52 10.14 -5.90
C LEU A 34 -8.67 9.65 -7.08
N LEU A 35 -7.66 8.80 -6.81
CA LEU A 35 -6.84 8.20 -7.85
C LEU A 35 -7.70 7.45 -8.87
N LYS A 36 -8.66 6.62 -8.43
CA LYS A 36 -9.56 5.87 -9.34
C LYS A 36 -10.41 6.75 -10.25
N ASN A 37 -10.73 7.96 -9.81
CA ASN A 37 -11.52 8.93 -10.57
C ASN A 37 -10.67 9.73 -11.58
N LEU A 38 -9.35 9.52 -11.65
CA LEU A 38 -8.51 10.19 -12.62
C LEU A 38 -8.88 9.82 -14.06
N MET A 39 -9.07 10.84 -14.86
CA MET A 39 -9.40 10.79 -16.27
C MET A 39 -8.16 11.15 -17.09
N PHE A 40 -7.79 10.25 -18.00
CA PHE A 40 -6.66 10.42 -18.89
C PHE A 40 -7.16 10.73 -20.30
N TYR A 41 -6.48 11.65 -20.97
CA TYR A 41 -6.72 12.02 -22.36
C TYR A 41 -5.41 12.03 -23.15
N GLU A 42 -5.51 11.88 -24.47
CA GLU A 42 -4.36 11.84 -25.37
C GLU A 42 -4.09 13.24 -25.93
N THR A 43 -2.81 13.57 -26.08
CA THR A 43 -2.26 14.83 -26.58
C THR A 43 -1.22 14.52 -27.66
N GLU A 44 -0.82 15.52 -28.46
CA GLU A 44 0.23 15.34 -29.48
C GLU A 44 1.56 14.84 -28.89
N ASP A 45 1.82 15.15 -27.62
CA ASP A 45 3.05 14.78 -26.90
C ASP A 45 2.91 13.52 -26.01
N GLY A 46 1.74 12.86 -26.00
CA GLY A 46 1.49 11.65 -25.21
C GLY A 46 0.16 11.65 -24.46
N VAL A 47 0.17 11.34 -23.17
CA VAL A 47 -1.04 11.27 -22.32
C VAL A 47 -0.97 12.35 -21.24
N ASP A 48 -2.11 12.96 -20.95
CA ASP A 48 -2.26 13.95 -19.89
C ASP A 48 -3.52 13.67 -19.04
N ILE A 49 -3.65 14.37 -17.90
CA ILE A 49 -4.71 14.17 -16.90
C ILE A 49 -5.69 15.35 -16.95
N GLU A 50 -6.97 15.05 -17.13
CA GLU A 50 -8.02 16.07 -17.23
C GLU A 50 -8.31 16.72 -15.86
N ASN A 51 -8.42 15.90 -14.82
CA ASN A 51 -8.72 16.32 -13.45
C ASN A 51 -7.45 16.36 -12.57
N LEU A 52 -6.60 17.36 -12.81
CA LEU A 52 -5.38 17.58 -12.03
C LEU A 52 -5.66 17.84 -10.54
N ASN A 53 -6.78 18.49 -10.20
CA ASN A 53 -7.14 18.76 -8.79
C ASN A 53 -7.28 17.47 -7.97
N ASP A 54 -7.96 16.46 -8.49
CA ASP A 54 -8.12 15.17 -7.80
C ASP A 54 -6.76 14.47 -7.61
N MET A 55 -5.84 14.68 -8.55
CA MET A 55 -4.47 14.15 -8.47
C MET A 55 -3.65 14.88 -7.39
N GLU A 56 -3.79 16.20 -7.29
CA GLU A 56 -3.14 17.02 -6.26
C GLU A 56 -3.65 16.67 -4.86
N ASP A 57 -4.96 16.54 -4.70
CA ASP A 57 -5.59 16.13 -3.44
C ASP A 57 -5.14 14.71 -3.04
N ALA A 58 -5.10 13.77 -3.99
CA ALA A 58 -4.57 12.44 -3.73
C ALA A 58 -3.10 12.46 -3.32
N ALA A 59 -2.27 13.30 -3.96
CA ALA A 59 -0.86 13.45 -3.61
C ALA A 59 -0.68 14.04 -2.21
N PHE A 60 -1.50 15.03 -1.85
CA PHE A 60 -1.52 15.63 -0.52
C PHE A 60 -1.87 14.60 0.57
N LEU A 61 -2.89 13.78 0.34
CA LEU A 61 -3.30 12.71 1.27
C LEU A 61 -2.22 11.63 1.42
N LEU A 62 -1.44 11.34 0.38
CA LEU A 62 -0.34 10.38 0.42
C LEU A 62 0.99 10.99 0.94
N GLY A 63 1.04 12.30 1.16
CA GLY A 63 2.28 13.00 1.55
C GLY A 63 3.34 13.04 0.44
N LEU A 64 2.91 12.98 -0.82
CA LEU A 64 3.78 13.00 -2.00
C LEU A 64 3.69 14.35 -2.71
N SER A 65 4.74 14.69 -3.46
CA SER A 65 4.65 15.81 -4.40
C SER A 65 3.74 15.43 -5.57
N ALA A 66 2.75 16.28 -5.88
CA ALA A 66 1.88 16.12 -7.05
C ALA A 66 2.69 15.94 -8.34
N LEU A 67 3.77 16.72 -8.52
CA LEU A 67 4.63 16.61 -9.69
C LEU A 67 5.32 15.23 -9.79
N SER A 68 5.71 14.64 -8.66
CA SER A 68 6.31 13.30 -8.63
C SER A 68 5.31 12.22 -8.99
N LEU A 69 4.07 12.35 -8.52
CA LEU A 69 2.97 11.43 -8.87
C LEU A 69 2.61 11.54 -10.36
N PHE A 70 2.46 12.77 -10.86
CA PHE A 70 2.22 13.07 -12.28
C PHE A 70 3.30 12.46 -13.16
N LYS A 71 4.57 12.76 -12.87
CA LYS A 71 5.70 12.19 -13.62
C LYS A 71 5.69 10.67 -13.60
N LYS A 72 5.31 10.03 -12.50
CA LYS A 72 5.30 8.56 -12.43
C LYS A 72 4.19 7.95 -13.28
N LEU A 73 3.02 8.58 -13.34
CA LEU A 73 1.90 8.13 -14.16
C LEU A 73 2.14 8.41 -15.66
N ILE A 74 2.72 9.57 -15.99
CA ILE A 74 2.85 10.07 -17.37
C ILE A 74 4.21 9.73 -18.00
N ALA A 75 5.33 9.80 -17.28
CA ALA A 75 6.64 9.52 -17.90
C ALA A 75 6.75 8.08 -18.40
N ARG A 76 6.10 7.12 -17.72
CA ARG A 76 6.07 5.72 -18.18
C ARG A 76 5.16 5.54 -19.40
N SER A 77 4.04 6.26 -19.49
CA SER A 77 3.16 6.20 -20.67
C SER A 77 3.85 6.82 -21.90
N VAL A 78 4.61 7.91 -21.72
CA VAL A 78 5.40 8.55 -22.80
C VAL A 78 6.55 7.65 -23.29
N ILE A 79 7.23 6.91 -22.40
CA ILE A 79 8.31 5.98 -22.80
C ILE A 79 7.74 4.87 -23.71
N VAL A 80 6.56 4.32 -23.37
CA VAL A 80 5.94 3.26 -24.19
C VAL A 80 5.40 3.81 -25.52
N HIS A 81 4.96 5.07 -25.57
CA HIS A 81 4.55 5.73 -26.81
C HIS A 81 5.71 5.85 -27.83
N LYS A 82 6.95 6.06 -27.38
CA LYS A 82 8.13 6.08 -28.27
C LYS A 82 8.50 4.71 -28.83
N GLU A 83 8.10 3.63 -28.18
CA GLU A 83 8.39 2.25 -28.61
C GLU A 83 7.25 1.61 -29.42
N GLU A 84 5.98 1.98 -29.20
CA GLU A 84 4.82 1.50 -29.97
C GLU A 84 3.94 2.66 -30.48
N ALA A 85 3.93 2.86 -31.80
CA ALA A 85 3.23 3.94 -32.52
C ALA A 85 1.69 3.79 -32.60
N THR A 86 1.01 3.40 -31.52
CA THR A 86 -0.46 3.33 -31.47
C THR A 86 -1.03 3.98 -30.20
N GLY A 87 -1.54 5.20 -30.32
CA GLY A 87 -2.06 6.04 -29.23
C GLY A 87 -3.06 5.41 -28.25
N ILE A 88 -3.93 4.53 -28.75
CA ILE A 88 -4.92 3.79 -27.93
C ILE A 88 -4.25 2.92 -26.86
N LYS A 89 -3.05 2.38 -27.12
CA LYS A 89 -2.30 1.60 -26.12
C LYS A 89 -1.72 2.49 -25.02
N THR A 90 -1.42 3.76 -25.30
CA THR A 90 -0.79 4.67 -24.34
C THR A 90 -1.77 5.05 -23.21
N LEU A 91 -3.04 5.28 -23.55
CA LEU A 91 -4.10 5.55 -22.56
C LEU A 91 -4.40 4.35 -21.67
N SER A 92 -4.43 3.13 -22.25
CA SER A 92 -4.68 1.92 -21.47
C SER A 92 -3.54 1.63 -20.50
N ILE A 93 -2.29 1.91 -20.89
CA ILE A 93 -1.11 1.79 -20.00
C ILE A 93 -1.19 2.77 -18.84
N ALA A 94 -1.54 4.04 -19.08
CA ALA A 94 -1.67 5.03 -18.01
C ALA A 94 -2.77 4.63 -16.99
N ARG A 95 -3.91 4.13 -17.48
CA ARG A 95 -4.99 3.59 -16.62
C ARG A 95 -4.53 2.35 -15.84
N MET A 96 -3.80 1.45 -16.50
CA MET A 96 -3.28 0.24 -15.86
C MET A 96 -2.26 0.57 -14.75
N GLU A 97 -1.35 1.52 -14.98
CA GLU A 97 -0.37 1.95 -13.96
C GLU A 97 -1.05 2.61 -12.76
N ARG A 98 -2.08 3.44 -13.00
CA ARG A 98 -2.96 3.97 -11.93
C ARG A 98 -3.60 2.83 -11.14
N ASP A 99 -4.21 1.87 -11.81
CA ASP A 99 -4.92 0.77 -11.15
C ASP A 99 -3.94 -0.12 -10.36
N HIS A 100 -2.72 -0.34 -10.87
CA HIS A 100 -1.66 -1.05 -10.16
C HIS A 100 -1.24 -0.30 -8.90
N LEU A 101 -1.06 1.02 -8.98
CA LEU A 101 -0.74 1.85 -7.82
C LEU A 101 -1.82 1.73 -6.73
N VAL A 102 -3.09 1.84 -7.11
CA VAL A 102 -4.22 1.70 -6.18
C VAL A 102 -4.28 0.30 -5.57
N ALA A 103 -4.06 -0.76 -6.36
CA ALA A 103 -4.03 -2.13 -5.87
C ALA A 103 -2.89 -2.37 -4.85
N SER A 104 -1.71 -1.80 -5.10
CA SER A 104 -0.57 -1.87 -4.19
C SER A 104 -0.86 -1.18 -2.86
N LEU A 105 -1.43 0.04 -2.90
CA LEU A 105 -1.85 0.78 -1.70
C LEU A 105 -2.87 0.00 -0.88
N HIS A 106 -3.86 -0.59 -1.54
CA HIS A 106 -4.88 -1.40 -0.87
C HIS A 106 -4.29 -2.67 -0.23
N SER A 107 -3.41 -3.39 -0.94
CA SER A 107 -2.71 -4.56 -0.40
C SER A 107 -1.86 -4.19 0.83
N ARG A 108 -1.11 -3.08 0.76
CA ARG A 108 -0.31 -2.58 1.87
C ARG A 108 -1.18 -2.21 3.06
N LEU A 109 -2.31 -1.54 2.83
CA LEU A 109 -3.28 -1.19 3.87
C LEU A 109 -3.81 -2.43 4.58
N VAL A 110 -4.27 -3.43 3.83
CA VAL A 110 -4.77 -4.69 4.38
C VAL A 110 -3.69 -5.39 5.21
N GLN A 111 -2.44 -5.48 4.70
CA GLN A 111 -1.33 -6.07 5.45
C GLN A 111 -1.03 -5.33 6.75
N MET A 112 -1.09 -3.99 6.76
CA MET A 112 -0.87 -3.19 7.97
C MET A 112 -1.98 -3.42 9.00
N VAL A 113 -3.24 -3.46 8.55
CA VAL A 113 -4.40 -3.77 9.42
C VAL A 113 -4.23 -5.16 10.03
N ILE A 114 -3.98 -6.19 9.21
CA ILE A 114 -3.80 -7.57 9.68
C ILE A 114 -2.66 -7.66 10.70
N ARG A 115 -1.49 -7.07 10.41
CA ARG A 115 -0.34 -7.09 11.33
C ARG A 115 -0.67 -6.44 12.67
N ARG A 116 -1.40 -5.33 12.67
CA ARG A 116 -1.75 -4.62 13.90
C ARG A 116 -2.81 -5.36 14.70
N THR A 117 -3.82 -5.90 14.02
CA THR A 117 -4.82 -6.79 14.63
C THR A 117 -4.14 -7.99 15.29
N ASN A 118 -3.21 -8.64 14.59
CA ASN A 118 -2.44 -9.76 15.14
C ASN A 118 -1.58 -9.34 16.33
N ALA A 119 -0.89 -8.19 16.28
CA ALA A 119 -0.11 -7.67 17.39
C ALA A 119 -0.97 -7.38 18.65
N LEU A 120 -2.21 -6.92 18.47
CA LEU A 120 -3.16 -6.73 19.57
C LEU A 120 -3.63 -8.06 20.17
N PHE A 121 -3.86 -9.07 19.34
CA PHE A 121 -4.21 -10.41 19.81
C PHE A 121 -3.06 -11.07 20.57
N GLU A 122 -1.81 -10.94 20.10
CA GLU A 122 -0.64 -11.48 20.79
C GLU A 122 -0.41 -10.80 22.16
N LEU A 123 -0.60 -9.47 22.27
CA LEU A 123 -0.52 -8.77 23.55
C LEU A 123 -1.62 -9.21 24.53
N GLY A 124 -2.79 -9.61 24.04
CA GLY A 124 -3.88 -10.13 24.86
C GLY A 124 -3.61 -11.54 25.40
N SER A 125 -2.85 -12.36 24.67
CA SER A 125 -2.53 -13.74 25.08
C SER A 125 -1.36 -13.84 26.07
N SER A 126 -0.58 -12.78 26.30
CA SER A 126 0.52 -12.80 27.28
C SER A 126 0.13 -12.41 28.71
N ASN A 127 -1.14 -12.04 28.97
CA ASN A 127 -1.58 -11.59 30.29
C ASN A 127 -2.23 -12.68 31.18
N ASP A 128 -2.30 -13.93 30.73
CA ASP A 128 -2.95 -15.03 31.46
C ASP A 128 -1.95 -16.08 32.03
N SER A 129 -0.68 -15.74 32.27
CA SER A 129 0.33 -16.71 32.75
C SER A 129 0.95 -16.45 34.13
N GLU A 130 0.46 -15.49 34.91
CA GLU A 130 0.93 -15.27 36.28
C GLU A 130 -0.23 -15.04 37.26
N ASP A 131 -1.04 -16.07 37.53
CA ASP A 131 -1.47 -16.35 38.90
C ASP A 131 -1.93 -17.81 39.03
N GLY A 132 -1.19 -18.59 39.80
CA GLY A 132 -1.41 -20.03 39.91
C GLY A 132 -0.28 -20.73 40.66
N SER A 133 0.17 -20.14 41.77
CA SER A 133 0.94 -20.87 42.78
C SER A 133 0.05 -22.00 43.32
N VAL A 134 0.24 -23.22 42.79
CA VAL A 134 -0.24 -24.44 43.42
C VAL A 134 0.94 -25.05 44.16
N ASN A 135 0.95 -24.87 45.48
CA ASN A 135 1.78 -25.65 46.39
C ASN A 135 1.32 -27.11 46.34
N ASP A 136 2.02 -27.96 45.58
CA ASP A 136 1.92 -29.41 45.76
C ASP A 136 2.91 -29.85 46.84
N ASP A 137 2.49 -29.71 48.09
CA ASP A 137 3.03 -30.45 49.22
C ASP A 137 2.16 -31.70 49.38
N SER A 138 2.64 -32.85 48.90
CA SER A 138 2.00 -34.15 49.12
C SER A 138 3.05 -35.24 49.08
N GLY A 139 3.27 -35.81 50.27
CA GLY A 139 4.31 -36.75 50.60
C GLY A 139 4.23 -38.13 49.92
N SER A 140 5.41 -38.73 49.94
CA SER A 140 5.79 -40.14 49.77
C SER A 140 4.71 -41.20 50.06
N PHE A 141 4.56 -42.17 49.15
CA PHE A 141 3.87 -43.44 49.46
C PHE A 141 4.51 -44.72 48.87
N TRP A 142 5.59 -44.68 48.08
CA TRP A 142 6.09 -45.89 47.39
C TRP A 142 7.49 -46.39 47.77
N ASP A 143 8.12 -45.92 48.84
CA ASP A 143 9.51 -46.32 49.15
C ASP A 143 9.70 -47.62 49.96
N ASN A 144 8.69 -48.46 50.20
CA ASN A 144 8.92 -49.80 50.79
C ASN A 144 7.79 -50.81 50.51
N LEU A 145 7.92 -51.59 49.42
CA LEU A 145 7.60 -53.03 49.43
C LEU A 145 8.27 -53.77 48.26
#